data_AF-A0A9E4B250-F1
#
_entry.id   AF-A0A9E4B250-F1
#
_cell.length_a   1.000
_cell.length_b   1.000
_cell.length_c   1.000
_cell.angle_alpha   90.00
_cell.angle_beta   90.00
_cell.angle_gamma   90.00
#
_symmetry.space_group_name_H-M   'P 1'
#
loop_
_entity.id
_entity.type
_entity.pdbx_description
1 polymer ?
#
loop_
_entity_poly.entity_id
_entity_poly.type
_entity_poly.pdbx_seq_one_letter_code
_entity_poly.pdbx_strand_id
1 'polypeptide(L)' 'MIISEIHWKILDKANRQLALRFEKLQKARASRDPHGIQRAEMDYFQALQYLYAAVETAVYTRKETKK' A
#
# COMPACT_ATOMS: atom_id res chain seq x y z
N MET A 1 -5.40 -11.42 18.67
CA MET A 1 -5.62 -10.33 17.71
C MET A 1 -5.80 -10.98 16.36
N ILE A 2 -7.03 -11.11 15.85
CA ILE A 2 -7.24 -11.81 14.57
C ILE A 2 -7.99 -10.85 13.64
N ILE A 3 -7.25 -10.32 12.67
CA ILE A 3 -7.81 -9.64 11.50
C ILE A 3 -8.53 -10.72 10.68
N SER A 4 -9.75 -10.47 10.19
CA SER A 4 -10.46 -11.49 9.41
C SER A 4 -9.67 -11.87 8.16
N GLU A 5 -9.85 -13.10 7.66
CA GLU A 5 -9.10 -13.61 6.51
C GLU A 5 -9.25 -12.70 5.27
N ILE A 6 -10.42 -12.10 5.07
CA ILE A 6 -10.69 -11.14 3.98
C ILE A 6 -9.82 -9.91 4.13
N HIS A 7 -9.79 -9.29 5.31
CA HIS A 7 -8.94 -8.13 5.57
C HIS A 7 -7.46 -8.48 5.44
N TRP A 8 -7.05 -9.69 5.87
CA TRP A 8 -5.68 -10.14 5.69
C TRP A 8 -5.28 -10.28 4.22
N LYS A 9 -6.15 -10.85 3.37
CA LYS A 9 -5.94 -10.93 1.92
C LYS A 9 -5.83 -9.55 1.27
N ILE A 10 -6.66 -8.59 1.70
CA ILE A 10 -6.60 -7.21 1.22
C ILE A 10 -5.28 -6.55 1.62
N LEU A 11 -4.85 -6.70 2.88
CA LEU A 11 -3.60 -6.16 3.39
C LEU A 11 -2.37 -6.77 2.69
N ASP A 12 -2.35 -8.10 2.49
CA ASP A 12 -1.26 -8.76 1.76
C ASP A 12 -1.19 -8.25 0.31
N LYS A 13 -2.33 -8.15 -0.38
CA LYS A 13 -2.37 -7.59 -1.74
C LYS A 13 -1.87 -6.14 -1.78
N ALA A 14 -2.34 -5.29 -0.86
CA ALA A 14 -1.93 -3.89 -0.77
C ALA A 14 -0.42 -3.76 -0.51
N ASN A 15 0.11 -4.56 0.41
CA ASN A 15 1.52 -4.57 0.76
C ASN A 15 2.40 -5.03 -0.43
N ARG A 16 2.00 -6.09 -1.14
CA ARG A 16 2.70 -6.54 -2.36
C ARG A 16 2.70 -5.46 -3.44
N GLN A 17 1.59 -4.75 -3.63
CA GLN A 17 1.53 -3.64 -4.58
C GLN A 17 2.48 -2.50 -4.16
N LEU A 18 2.51 -2.13 -2.87
CA LEU A 18 3.44 -1.13 -2.36
C LEU A 18 4.90 -1.52 -2.62
N ALA A 19 5.28 -2.76 -2.34
CA ALA A 19 6.62 -3.28 -2.58
C ALA A 19 7.00 -3.18 -4.07
N LEU A 20 6.11 -3.61 -4.98
CA LEU A 20 6.34 -3.50 -6.41
C LEU A 20 6.51 -2.05 -6.89
N ARG A 21 5.77 -1.10 -6.31
CA ARG A 21 5.93 0.33 -6.66
C ARG A 21 7.22 0.91 -6.09
N PHE A 22 7.64 0.47 -4.90
CA PHE A 22 8.91 0.87 -4.32
C PHE A 22 10.10 0.41 -5.18
N GLU A 23 10.09 -0.84 -5.65
CA GLU A 23 11.12 -1.33 -6.57
C GLU A 23 11.16 -0.52 -7.88
N LYS A 24 9.99 -0.16 -8.43
CA LYS A 24 9.91 0.72 -9.61
C LYS A 24 10.51 2.09 -9.34
N LEU A 25 10.24 2.68 -8.18
CA LEU A 25 10.82 3.95 -7.77
C LEU A 25 12.34 3.86 -7.63
N GLN A 26 12.87 2.78 -7.04
CA GLN A 26 14.31 2.56 -6.96
C GLN A 26 14.95 2.51 -8.36
N LYS A 27 14.33 1.79 -9.30
CA LYS A 27 14.78 1.72 -10.69
C LYS A 27 14.71 3.07 -11.41
N ALA A 28 13.64 3.84 -11.21
CA ALA A 28 13.50 5.18 -11.79
C ALA A 28 14.55 6.16 -11.22
N ARG A 29 14.87 6.07 -9.93
CA ARG A 29 15.95 6.86 -9.32
C ARG A 29 17.31 6.49 -9.88
N ALA A 30 17.54 5.22 -10.18
CA ALA A 30 18.78 4.77 -10.81
C ALA A 30 18.93 5.29 -12.26
N SER A 31 17.84 5.45 -13.01
CA SER A 31 17.89 5.97 -14.39
C SER A 31 18.13 7.49 -14.48
N ARG A 32 17.97 8.23 -13.37
CA ARG A 32 18.11 9.70 -13.29
C ARG A 32 17.18 10.47 -14.21
N ASP A 33 16.10 9.86 -14.70
CA ASP A 33 15.06 10.53 -15.49
C ASP A 33 14.09 11.27 -14.56
N PRO A 34 14.09 12.62 -14.52
CA PRO A 34 13.25 13.38 -13.59
C PRO A 34 11.75 13.10 -13.75
N HIS A 35 11.28 12.92 -14.98
CA HIS A 35 9.86 12.66 -15.24
C HIS A 35 9.48 11.23 -14.83
N GLY A 36 10.34 10.25 -15.11
CA GLY A 36 10.19 8.87 -14.65
C GLY A 36 10.19 8.76 -13.13
N ILE A 37 11.07 9.51 -12.45
CA ILE A 37 11.14 9.57 -10.98
C ILE A 37 9.83 10.13 -10.42
N GLN A 38 9.39 11.30 -10.89
CA GLN A 38 8.17 11.94 -10.39
C GLN A 38 6.95 11.02 -10.52
N ARG A 39 6.80 10.35 -11.68
CA ARG A 39 5.71 9.39 -11.89
C ARG A 39 5.81 8.21 -10.92
N ALA A 40 7.00 7.65 -10.74
CA ALA A 40 7.20 6.54 -9.83
C ALA A 40 6.97 6.91 -8.36
N GLU A 41 7.27 8.15 -7.97
CA GLU A 41 6.97 8.68 -6.63
C GLU A 41 5.46 8.81 -6.40
N MET A 42 4.72 9.33 -7.37
CA MET A 42 3.26 9.38 -7.31
C MET A 42 2.63 7.99 -7.21
N ASP A 43 3.08 7.05 -8.04
CA ASP A 43 2.64 5.65 -8.02
C ASP A 43 2.86 4.99 -6.65
N TYR A 44 4.04 5.22 -6.06
CA TYR A 44 4.38 4.71 -4.73
C TYR A 44 3.51 5.35 -3.64
N PHE A 45 3.32 6.67 -3.70
CA PHE A 45 2.50 7.39 -2.74
C PHE A 45 1.03 6.94 -2.77
N GLN A 46 0.45 6.74 -3.96
CA GLN A 46 -0.90 6.21 -4.11
C GLN A 46 -1.04 4.80 -3.53
N ALA A 47 -0.05 3.93 -3.74
CA ALA A 47 -0.04 2.60 -3.15
C ALA A 47 0.05 2.64 -1.61
N LEU A 48 0.80 3.60 -1.06
CA LEU A 48 0.91 3.81 0.39
C LEU A 48 -0.42 4.28 0.98
N GLN A 49 -1.09 5.24 0.34
CA GLN A 49 -2.42 5.70 0.76
C GLN A 49 -3.44 4.57 0.74
N TYR A 50 -3.40 3.71 -0.28
CA TYR A 50 -4.28 2.55 -0.36
C TYR A 50 -4.04 1.55 0.78
N LEU A 51 -2.77 1.22 1.08
CA LEU A 51 -2.44 0.35 2.22
C LEU A 51 -2.92 0.95 3.54
N TYR A 52 -2.72 2.25 3.73
CA TYR A 52 -3.18 2.96 4.93
C TYR A 52 -4.71 2.86 5.09
N ALA A 53 -5.49 3.15 4.04
CA ALA A 53 -6.94 3.00 4.06
C ALA A 53 -7.39 1.55 4.33
N ALA A 54 -6.68 0.56 3.79
CA ALA A 54 -6.97 -0.86 4.06
C ALA A 54 -6.71 -1.24 5.53
N VAL A 55 -5.66 -0.70 6.15
CA VAL A 55 -5.37 -0.87 7.58
C VAL A 55 -6.46 -0.22 8.43
N GLU A 56 -6.83 1.02 8.13
CA GLU A 56 -7.90 1.72 8.85
C GLU A 56 -9.21 0.96 8.79
N THR A 57 -9.59 0.47 7.60
CA THR A 57 -10.79 -0.37 7.42
C THR A 57 -10.73 -1.63 8.27
N ALA A 58 -9.62 -2.37 8.21
CA ALA A 58 -9.45 -3.61 8.98
C ALA A 58 -9.51 -3.37 10.50
N VAL A 59 -8.99 -2.23 10.97
CA VAL A 59 -9.03 -1.83 12.38
C VAL A 59 -10.42 -1.35 12.79
N TYR A 60 -11.12 -0.61 11.93
CA TYR A 60 -12.44 -0.05 12.22
C TYR A 60 -13.53 -1.13 12.28
N THR A 61 -13.58 -2.06 11.32
CA THR A 61 -14.53 -3.19 11.34
C THR A 61 -14.37 -4.07 12.59
N ARG A 62 -13.17 -4.12 13.16
CA ARG A 62 -12.93 -4.79 14.45
C ARG A 62 -13.60 -4.07 15.63
N LYS A 63 -13.65 -2.73 15.61
CA LYS A 63 -14.28 -1.96 16.71
C LYS A 63 -15.78 -2.14 16.73
N GLU A 64 -16.42 -2.26 15.57
CA GLU A 64 -17.87 -2.49 15.46
C GLU A 64 -18.29 -3.91 15.87
N THR A 65 -17.46 -4.91 15.61
CA THR A 65 -17.72 -6.31 16.04
C THR A 65 -17.50 -6.58 17.53
N LYS A 66 -17.02 -5.59 18.29
CA LYS A 66 -16.80 -5.66 19.74
C LYS A 66 -17.84 -4.89 20.56
N LYS A 67 -18.81 -4.26 19.91
CA LYS A 67 -19.85 -3.45 20.54
C LYS A 67 -21.17 -4.24 20.58
#